data_AF-A0A8J6ZWA5-F1
#
_entry.id   AF-A0A8J6ZWA5-F1
#
_cell.length_a   1.000
_cell.length_b   1.000
_cell.length_c   1.000
_cell.angle_alpha   90.00
_cell.angle_beta   90.00
_cell.angle_gamma   90.00
#
_symmetry.space_group_name_H-M   'P 1'
#
loop_
_entity.id
_entity.type
_entity.pdbx_description
1 polymer ?
#
loop_
_entity_poly.entity_id
_entity_poly.type
_entity_poly.pdbx_seq_one_letter_code
_entity_poly.pdbx_strand_id
1 'polypeptide(L)'
;MDEDESDRSVVQSPSPTPTKPPAVHPQDLRVKQVRTLTNYPIELIKEWLQFQDASAPSQLSVAMVDKLVRDICLAWASDKVDSNHAATSYQQQVLRAIATGTDKIQAIQAWMNYVAGLATPVGSR
;
A
#
# COMPACT_ATOMS: atom_id res chain seq x y z
N MET A 1 33.58 -5.22 -64.01
CA MET A 1 33.33 -6.67 -64.14
C MET A 1 33.56 -7.25 -62.78
N ASP A 2 32.57 -7.08 -61.91
CA ASP A 2 31.44 -8.01 -61.65
C ASP A 2 31.87 -8.84 -60.42
N GLU A 3 31.29 -8.57 -59.23
CA GLU A 3 30.14 -9.34 -58.66
C GLU A 3 30.57 -10.80 -58.41
N ASP A 4 30.42 -11.44 -57.27
CA ASP A 4 29.30 -11.47 -56.32
C ASP A 4 29.73 -12.49 -55.21
N GLU A 5 29.41 -12.27 -53.92
CA GLU A 5 28.48 -13.12 -53.13
C GLU A 5 28.98 -14.54 -52.79
N SER A 6 28.77 -15.16 -51.62
CA SER A 6 28.13 -14.94 -50.33
C SER A 6 28.80 -15.99 -49.44
N ASP A 7 29.02 -15.72 -48.15
CA ASP A 7 28.65 -16.76 -47.19
C ASP A 7 28.21 -16.16 -45.87
N ARG A 8 27.20 -16.83 -45.33
CA ARG A 8 26.18 -16.33 -44.40
C ARG A 8 26.61 -16.47 -42.95
N SER A 9 25.98 -15.62 -42.13
CA SER A 9 25.56 -15.87 -40.74
C SER A 9 26.69 -15.94 -39.69
N VAL A 10 26.61 -15.21 -38.58
CA VAL A 10 25.53 -15.25 -37.59
C VAL A 10 25.31 -13.86 -37.00
N VAL A 11 24.15 -13.26 -37.28
CA VAL A 11 23.57 -12.23 -36.42
C VAL A 11 23.18 -12.92 -35.13
N GLN A 12 24.01 -12.75 -34.10
CA GLN A 12 23.75 -13.22 -32.76
C GLN A 12 22.61 -12.36 -32.21
N SER A 13 21.38 -12.90 -32.20
CA SER A 13 20.25 -12.26 -31.54
C SER A 13 20.59 -12.10 -30.05
N PRO A 14 20.43 -10.91 -29.45
CA PRO A 14 20.61 -10.77 -28.01
C PRO A 14 19.53 -11.60 -27.31
N SER A 15 19.95 -12.58 -26.52
CA SER A 15 19.07 -13.34 -25.65
C SER A 15 18.21 -12.39 -24.81
N PRO A 16 16.89 -12.61 -24.67
CA PRO A 16 16.09 -11.85 -23.73
C PRO A 16 16.60 -12.16 -22.33
N THR A 17 17.21 -11.17 -21.68
CA THR A 17 17.56 -11.24 -20.27
C THR A 17 16.29 -11.60 -19.48
N PRO A 18 16.38 -12.49 -18.47
CA PRO A 18 15.24 -12.76 -17.59
C PRO A 18 14.88 -11.44 -16.92
N THR A 19 13.77 -10.84 -17.35
CA THR A 19 13.28 -9.60 -16.75
C THR A 19 12.84 -9.96 -15.35
N LYS A 20 13.72 -9.73 -14.37
CA LYS A 20 13.38 -9.80 -12.95
C LYS A 20 12.10 -8.97 -12.79
N PRO A 21 11.01 -9.53 -12.24
CA PRO A 21 9.80 -8.76 -12.05
C PRO A 21 10.17 -7.48 -11.28
N PRO A 22 9.66 -6.31 -11.69
CA PRO A 22 10.03 -5.05 -11.06
C PRO A 22 9.80 -5.19 -9.56
N ALA A 23 10.82 -4.85 -8.77
CA ALA A 23 10.73 -4.91 -7.32
C ALA A 23 9.56 -4.00 -6.90
N VAL A 24 8.51 -4.59 -6.33
CA VAL A 24 7.33 -3.83 -5.90
C VAL A 24 7.76 -2.84 -4.83
N HIS A 25 7.49 -1.56 -5.06
CA HIS A 25 7.88 -0.53 -4.12
C HIS A 25 7.17 -0.74 -2.76
N PRO A 26 7.88 -0.62 -1.61
CA PRO A 26 7.28 -0.91 -0.30
C PRO A 26 6.02 -0.09 0.01
N GLN A 27 5.94 1.16 -0.48
CA GLN A 27 4.77 2.01 -0.28
C GLN A 27 3.55 1.52 -1.08
N ASP A 28 3.77 1.03 -2.30
CA ASP A 28 2.70 0.49 -3.15
C ASP A 28 2.16 -0.80 -2.54
N LEU A 29 3.06 -1.67 -2.05
CA LEU A 29 2.68 -2.88 -1.33
C LEU A 29 1.84 -2.56 -0.09
N ARG A 30 2.25 -1.56 0.69
CA ARG A 30 1.55 -1.14 1.90
C ARG A 30 0.14 -0.63 1.61
N VAL A 31 -0.03 0.27 0.65
CA VAL A 31 -1.35 0.78 0.27
C VAL A 31 -2.23 -0.36 -0.25
N LYS A 32 -1.66 -1.28 -1.05
CA LYS A 32 -2.37 -2.47 -1.54
C LYS A 32 -2.84 -3.37 -0.39
N GLN A 33 -2.01 -3.61 0.62
CA GLN A 33 -2.37 -4.41 1.79
C GLN A 33 -3.52 -3.76 2.57
N VAL A 34 -3.40 -2.47 2.92
CA VAL A 34 -4.43 -1.74 3.66
C VAL A 34 -5.74 -1.68 2.89
N ARG A 35 -5.69 -1.40 1.58
CA ARG A 35 -6.86 -1.43 0.70
C ARG A 35 -7.57 -2.78 0.74
N THR A 36 -6.80 -3.86 0.66
CA THR A 36 -7.35 -5.22 0.67
C THR A 36 -8.01 -5.55 2.01
N LEU A 37 -7.40 -5.12 3.13
CA LEU A 37 -7.95 -5.33 4.46
C LEU A 37 -9.26 -4.58 4.70
N THR A 38 -9.34 -3.36 4.20
CA THR A 38 -10.52 -2.49 4.36
C THR A 38 -11.56 -2.69 3.26
N ASN A 39 -11.27 -3.51 2.25
CA ASN A 39 -12.03 -3.60 1.00
C ASN A 39 -12.28 -2.22 0.36
N TYR A 40 -11.31 -1.31 0.49
CA TYR A 40 -11.47 0.07 0.03
C TYR A 40 -11.41 0.15 -1.51
N PRO A 41 -12.29 0.93 -2.16
CA PRO A 41 -12.30 1.04 -3.62
C PRO A 41 -10.98 1.57 -4.19
N ILE A 42 -10.46 0.91 -5.22
CA ILE A 42 -9.23 1.34 -5.91
C ILE A 42 -9.40 2.71 -6.59
N GLU A 43 -10.59 3.03 -7.07
CA GLU A 43 -10.86 4.31 -7.74
C GLU A 43 -10.71 5.50 -6.78
N LEU A 44 -11.13 5.36 -5.51
CA LEU A 44 -10.94 6.39 -4.49
C LEU A 44 -9.46 6.61 -4.15
N ILE A 45 -8.63 5.57 -4.24
CA ILE A 45 -7.18 5.71 -4.08
C ILE A 45 -6.59 6.49 -5.27
N LYS A 46 -7.00 6.16 -6.50
CA LYS A 46 -6.54 6.88 -7.69
C LYS A 46 -6.94 8.35 -7.63
N GLU A 47 -8.19 8.63 -7.28
CA GLU A 47 -8.68 10.00 -7.11
C GLU A 47 -7.89 10.75 -6.04
N TRP A 48 -7.68 10.14 -4.86
CA TRP A 48 -6.84 10.73 -3.81
C TRP A 48 -5.41 11.01 -4.31
N LEU A 49 -4.81 10.12 -5.09
CA LEU A 49 -3.48 10.30 -5.66
C LEU A 49 -3.44 11.45 -6.68
N GLN A 50 -4.47 11.59 -7.52
CA GLN A 50 -4.60 12.68 -8.48
C GLN A 50 -4.67 14.03 -7.78
N PHE A 51 -5.37 14.13 -6.63
CA PHE A 51 -5.36 15.35 -5.80
C PHE A 51 -3.97 15.69 -5.23
N GLN A 52 -3.02 14.75 -5.25
CA GLN A 52 -1.63 14.95 -4.85
C GLN A 52 -0.66 15.04 -6.05
N ASP A 53 -1.18 15.22 -7.27
CA ASP A 53 -0.40 15.20 -8.52
C ASP A 53 0.43 13.92 -8.69
N ALA A 54 -0.05 12.79 -8.17
CA ALA A 54 0.62 11.50 -8.21
C ALA A 54 -0.21 10.43 -8.93
N SER A 55 0.47 9.49 -9.57
CA SER A 55 -0.12 8.31 -10.22
C SER A 55 0.07 7.02 -9.42
N ALA A 56 1.02 6.99 -8.49
CA ALA A 56 1.30 5.84 -7.63
C ALA A 56 1.74 6.30 -6.23
N PRO A 57 1.44 5.52 -5.17
CA PRO A 57 1.92 5.81 -3.82
C PRO A 57 3.44 5.97 -3.74
N SER A 58 4.20 5.20 -4.51
CA SER A 58 5.67 5.28 -4.60
C SER A 58 6.23 6.63 -5.03
N GLN A 59 5.43 7.49 -5.67
CA GLN A 59 5.82 8.85 -6.04
C GLN A 59 5.68 9.85 -4.88
N LEU A 60 5.06 9.44 -3.78
CA LEU A 60 4.80 10.28 -2.63
C LEU A 60 5.83 10.10 -1.51
N SER A 61 5.90 11.09 -0.63
CA SER A 61 6.66 10.96 0.60
C SER A 61 6.03 9.91 1.52
N VAL A 62 6.83 9.29 2.37
CA VAL A 62 6.34 8.31 3.36
C VAL A 62 5.22 8.90 4.23
N ALA A 63 5.33 10.18 4.59
CA ALA A 63 4.32 10.89 5.37
C ALA A 63 2.98 11.00 4.62
N MET A 64 3.00 11.28 3.32
CA MET A 64 1.79 11.33 2.50
C MET A 64 1.15 9.96 2.34
N VAL A 65 1.94 8.91 2.14
CA VAL A 65 1.38 7.56 2.09
C VAL A 65 0.87 7.12 3.47
N ASP A 66 1.48 7.57 4.57
CA ASP A 66 0.95 7.35 5.93
C ASP A 66 -0.40 8.04 6.12
N LYS A 67 -0.55 9.26 5.57
CA LYS A 67 -1.83 9.96 5.53
C LYS A 67 -2.88 9.19 4.73
N LEU A 68 -2.56 8.72 3.52
CA LEU A 68 -3.47 7.90 2.72
C LEU A 68 -3.92 6.65 3.47
N VAL A 69 -2.99 5.92 4.09
CA VAL A 69 -3.29 4.73 4.90
C VAL A 69 -4.26 5.08 6.04
N ARG A 70 -4.01 6.19 6.74
CA ARG A 70 -4.90 6.69 7.80
C ARG A 70 -6.28 7.02 7.24
N ASP A 71 -6.37 7.77 6.15
CA ASP A 71 -7.63 8.20 5.54
C ASP A 71 -8.48 6.98 5.13
N ILE A 72 -7.87 5.96 4.52
CA ILE A 72 -8.52 4.68 4.17
C ILE A 72 -9.06 3.97 5.44
N CYS A 73 -8.26 3.90 6.50
CA CYS A 73 -8.67 3.24 7.74
C CYS A 73 -9.84 3.97 8.41
N LEU A 74 -9.83 5.30 8.44
CA LEU A 74 -10.89 6.10 9.03
C LEU A 74 -12.19 6.01 8.22
N ALA A 75 -12.10 6.00 6.89
CA ALA A 75 -13.25 5.79 6.02
C ALA A 75 -13.89 4.40 6.22
N TRP A 76 -13.08 3.37 6.49
CA TRP A 76 -13.64 2.06 6.84
C TRP A 76 -14.30 2.05 8.23
N ALA A 77 -13.78 2.83 9.19
CA ALA A 77 -14.30 2.85 10.56
C ALA A 77 -15.53 3.75 10.74
N SER A 78 -15.76 4.73 9.84
CA SER A 78 -16.91 5.64 9.93
C SER A 78 -18.26 4.93 9.85
N ASP A 79 -18.31 3.74 9.23
CA ASP A 79 -19.52 2.93 9.18
C ASP A 79 -19.81 2.15 10.47
N LYS A 80 -18.87 2.14 11.43
CA LYS A 80 -18.90 1.26 12.61
C LYS A 80 -18.94 2.03 13.92
N VAL A 81 -18.19 3.12 13.99
CA VAL A 81 -18.07 3.97 15.17
C VAL A 81 -18.06 5.43 14.76
N ASP A 82 -18.34 6.32 15.72
CA ASP A 82 -18.21 7.75 15.53
C ASP A 82 -16.83 8.14 14.99
N SER A 83 -16.80 9.12 14.07
CA SER A 83 -15.57 9.57 13.41
C SER A 83 -14.51 10.08 14.37
N ASN A 84 -14.89 10.75 15.47
CA ASN A 84 -13.94 11.21 16.48
C ASN A 84 -13.39 10.00 17.25
N HIS A 85 -14.26 9.04 17.60
CA HIS A 85 -13.83 7.81 18.26
C HIS A 85 -12.88 6.99 17.37
N ALA A 86 -13.15 6.86 16.07
CA ALA A 86 -12.27 6.22 15.09
C ALA A 86 -10.90 6.91 15.05
N ALA A 87 -10.87 8.24 14.91
CA ALA A 87 -9.65 9.02 14.83
C ALA A 87 -8.80 8.92 16.11
N THR A 88 -9.42 9.07 17.28
CA THR A 88 -8.74 8.99 18.57
C THR A 88 -8.21 7.58 18.83
N SER A 89 -9.03 6.54 18.61
CA SER A 89 -8.60 5.15 18.83
C SER A 89 -7.51 4.72 17.85
N TYR A 90 -7.57 5.16 16.58
CA TYR A 90 -6.50 4.90 15.61
C TYR A 90 -5.18 5.49 16.08
N GLN A 91 -5.19 6.76 16.53
CA GLN A 91 -3.98 7.40 17.05
C GLN A 91 -3.44 6.70 18.30
N GLN A 92 -4.32 6.30 19.22
CA GLN A 92 -3.91 5.66 20.49
C GLN A 92 -3.43 4.22 20.33
N GLN A 93 -4.02 3.46 19.40
CA GLN A 93 -3.72 2.04 19.23
C GLN A 93 -2.72 1.81 18.09
N VAL A 94 -3.02 2.32 16.89
CA VAL A 94 -2.21 2.05 15.69
C VAL A 94 -0.86 2.77 15.78
N LEU A 95 -0.85 4.08 16.02
CA LEU A 95 0.41 4.82 16.06
C LEU A 95 1.28 4.44 17.26
N ARG A 96 0.67 4.15 18.41
CA ARG A 96 1.39 3.67 19.59
C ARG A 96 2.01 2.28 19.34
N ALA A 97 1.26 1.35 18.75
CA ALA A 97 1.78 0.02 18.43
C ALA A 97 2.97 0.12 17.45
N ILE A 98 2.87 0.97 16.43
CA ILE A 98 3.96 1.22 15.48
C ILE A 98 5.18 1.81 16.20
N ALA A 99 4.99 2.78 17.10
CA ALA A 99 6.08 3.37 17.88
C ALA A 99 6.78 2.34 18.78
N THR A 100 6.07 1.30 19.23
CA THR A 100 6.63 0.17 19.98
C THR A 100 7.26 -0.92 19.10
N GLY A 101 7.33 -0.72 17.78
CA GLY A 101 7.95 -1.66 16.84
C GLY A 101 7.00 -2.71 16.24
N THR A 102 5.68 -2.57 16.44
CA THR A 102 4.71 -3.45 15.78
C THR A 102 4.61 -3.12 14.30
N ASP A 103 4.52 -4.15 13.45
CA ASP A 103 4.27 -3.94 12.02
C ASP A 103 2.99 -3.13 11.80
N LYS A 104 3.02 -2.22 10.83
CA LYS A 104 1.92 -1.29 10.56
C LYS A 104 0.64 -2.01 10.15
N ILE A 105 0.75 -3.06 9.35
CA ILE A 105 -0.42 -3.84 8.91
C ILE A 105 -1.01 -4.59 10.10
N GLN A 106 -0.17 -5.22 10.92
CA GLN A 106 -0.61 -5.90 12.14
C GLN A 106 -1.28 -4.96 13.14
N ALA A 107 -0.74 -3.75 13.34
CA ALA A 107 -1.32 -2.73 14.20
C ALA A 107 -2.70 -2.27 13.70
N ILE A 108 -2.84 -2.06 12.38
CA ILE A 108 -4.12 -1.69 11.76
C ILE A 108 -5.14 -2.82 11.93
N GLN A 109 -4.76 -4.08 11.67
CA GLN A 109 -5.66 -5.23 11.84
C GLN A 109 -6.15 -5.38 13.29
N ALA A 110 -5.27 -5.22 14.27
CA ALA A 110 -5.64 -5.29 15.68
C ALA A 110 -6.65 -4.20 16.04
N TRP A 111 -6.41 -2.97 15.59
CA TRP A 111 -7.35 -1.86 15.77
C TRP A 111 -8.68 -2.08 15.04
N MET A 112 -8.66 -2.60 13.81
CA MET A 112 -9.89 -2.95 13.07
C MET A 112 -10.72 -4.00 13.82
N ASN A 113 -10.08 -5.02 14.40
CA ASN A 113 -10.77 -6.02 15.22
C ASN A 113 -11.40 -5.39 16.47
N TYR A 114 -10.73 -4.43 17.10
CA TYR A 114 -11.29 -3.65 18.20
C TYR A 114 -12.52 -2.83 17.76
N VAL A 115 -12.42 -2.10 16.65
CA VAL A 115 -13.53 -1.28 16.11
C VAL A 115 -14.71 -2.15 15.66
N ALA A 116 -14.45 -3.34 15.12
CA ALA A 116 -15.48 -4.29 14.72
C ALA A 116 -16.11 -5.05 15.91
N GLY A 117 -15.66 -4.80 17.15
CA GLY A 117 -16.13 -5.52 18.33
C GLY A 117 -15.68 -6.99 18.40
N LEU A 118 -14.71 -7.39 17.56
CA LEU A 118 -14.15 -8.74 17.51
C LEU A 118 -13.01 -8.96 18.50
N ALA A 119 -12.42 -7.87 19.02
CA ALA A 119 -11.42 -7.91 20.07
C ALA A 119 -11.76 -6.91 21.17
N THR A 120 -11.76 -7.37 22.43
CA THR A 120 -11.80 -6.46 23.58
C THR A 120 -10.51 -5.63 23.60
N PRO A 121 -10.57 -4.33 23.95
CA PRO A 121 -9.38 -3.50 24.06
C PRO A 121 -8.36 -4.20 24.96
N VAL A 122 -7.13 -4.34 24.47
CA VAL A 122 -6.01 -4.90 25.25
C VAL A 122 -5.72 -3.91 26.38
N GLY A 123 -6.42 -4.08 27.49
CA GLY A 123 -6.49 -3.14 28.59
C GLY A 123 -7.50 -3.58 29.64
N SER A 124 -7.38 -4.82 30.11
CA SER A 124 -7.99 -5.30 31.35
C SER A 124 -7.33 -6.62 31.75
N ARG A 125 -6.15 -6.54 32.37
CA ARG A 125 -5.70 -7.56 33.32
C ARG A 125 -4.73 -6.98 34.32
#